data_AF-S7MW01-F1
#
_entry.id   AF-S7MW01-F1
#
_cell.length_a   1.000
_cell.length_b   1.000
_cell.length_c   1.000
_cell.angle_alpha   90.00
_cell.angle_beta   90.00
_cell.angle_gamma   90.00
#
_symmetry.space_group_name_H-M   'P 1'
#
loop_
_entity.id
_entity.type
_entity.pdbx_description
1 polymer ?
#
loop_
_entity_poly.entity_id
_entity_poly.type
_entity_poly.pdbx_seq_one_letter_code
_entity_poly.pdbx_strand_id
1 'polypeptide(L)'
;MSILTSPRGKVEVVHCRRTESQDIFCIKNLIRKFTQNLFGRLNLIYLLEKANLAITLCNEREEIMAHATFVDYPNWNVAKQDEWVYVFRELDKELPCTPLNTLFMHLFVAVDEFSTGCCKEIIQSVFKAVPELHFIFLIVPAYMSLGTTLITVFDQVGSIPNLTFNEDFAVHICHRHSHYPQLHVRKARVEDHDDLMPIFLQHDTILRATYGEYFLAELIEAQDKENHAVVCEVEGVAVGFMSVCSRVNMQLLHECFDLGPFHGFCVPHPDDVLEQPRDLSFQESQGTGAVYHKNMPGIRSMPVHNCVLLSDGTNFIAPSGILFKYRKVTKFHSSKTLATLVNFDILELTNALLEMLTNK
;
A
#
# COMPACT_ATOMS: atom_id res chain seq x y z
N MET A 1 -1.09 -7.69 13.38
CA MET A 1 -0.51 -8.33 14.58
C MET A 1 0.12 -9.62 14.11
N SER A 2 1.41 -9.79 14.40
CA SER A 2 2.24 -10.93 14.01
C SER A 2 2.89 -11.51 15.27
N ILE A 3 3.30 -12.77 15.25
CA ILE A 3 3.89 -13.45 16.41
C ILE A 3 5.37 -13.67 16.15
N LEU A 4 6.23 -13.17 17.04
CA LEU A 4 7.66 -13.41 17.00
C LEU A 4 8.06 -14.42 18.08
N THR A 5 8.93 -15.36 17.74
CA THR A 5 9.52 -16.33 18.67
C THR A 5 11.02 -16.13 18.74
N SER A 6 11.55 -15.90 19.93
CA SER A 6 12.99 -15.77 20.17
C SER A 6 13.70 -17.12 20.07
N PRO A 7 15.04 -17.14 19.87
CA PRO A 7 15.81 -18.38 19.90
C PRO A 7 15.72 -19.14 21.24
N ARG A 8 15.29 -18.46 22.32
CA ARG A 8 15.09 -19.04 23.64
C ARG A 8 13.64 -19.50 23.88
N GLY A 9 12.77 -19.40 22.87
CA GLY A 9 11.37 -19.79 22.94
C GLY A 9 10.44 -18.74 23.56
N LYS A 10 10.90 -17.51 23.79
CA LYS A 10 10.03 -16.42 24.26
C LYS A 10 9.17 -15.94 23.10
N VAL A 11 7.89 -15.71 23.33
CA VAL A 11 6.95 -15.27 22.30
C VAL A 11 6.50 -13.84 22.59
N GLU A 12 6.46 -13.00 21.57
CA GLU A 12 5.91 -11.63 21.62
C GLU A 12 4.94 -11.43 20.47
N VAL A 13 3.79 -10.81 20.74
CA VAL A 13 2.85 -10.39 19.70
C VAL A 13 3.17 -8.94 19.35
N VAL A 14 3.35 -8.67 18.06
CA VAL A 14 3.87 -7.41 17.56
C VAL A 14 3.01 -6.80 16.47
N HIS A 15 3.13 -5.48 16.28
CA HIS A 15 2.58 -4.78 15.13
C HIS A 15 3.51 -3.66 14.68
N CYS A 16 3.45 -3.38 13.37
CA CYS A 16 4.14 -2.24 12.76
C CYS A 16 3.21 -1.02 12.70
N ARG A 17 3.81 0.15 12.88
CA ARG A 17 3.20 1.45 12.55
C ARG A 17 4.24 2.39 11.93
N ARG A 18 3.78 3.49 11.34
CA ARG A 18 4.69 4.59 10.96
C ARG A 18 5.37 5.13 12.22
N THR A 19 6.65 5.47 12.09
CA THR A 19 7.41 6.07 13.17
C THR A 19 6.90 7.47 13.50
N GLU A 20 6.84 7.78 14.78
CA GLU A 20 6.43 9.08 15.31
C GLU A 20 7.62 9.80 15.95
N SER A 21 7.57 11.12 16.08
CA SER A 21 8.65 11.92 16.69
C SER A 21 8.92 11.53 18.14
N GLN A 22 7.90 11.09 18.88
CA GLN A 22 8.04 10.62 20.25
C GLN A 22 8.88 9.33 20.38
N ASP A 23 9.02 8.55 19.30
CA ASP A 23 9.78 7.30 19.29
C ASP A 23 11.29 7.54 19.39
N ILE A 24 11.76 8.76 19.09
CA ILE A 24 13.19 9.13 18.99
C ILE A 24 13.98 8.69 20.22
N PHE A 25 13.44 8.87 21.43
CA PHE A 25 14.15 8.51 22.66
C PHE A 25 14.35 6.99 22.77
N CYS A 26 13.31 6.21 22.51
CA CYS A 26 13.37 4.75 22.56
C CYS A 26 14.26 4.19 21.45
N ILE A 27 14.18 4.74 20.23
CA ILE A 27 15.05 4.34 19.11
C ILE A 27 16.52 4.60 19.46
N LYS A 28 16.84 5.76 20.06
CA LYS A 28 18.20 6.06 20.51
C LYS A 28 18.74 5.03 21.51
N ASN A 29 17.90 4.53 22.41
CA ASN A 29 18.29 3.51 23.39
C ASN A 29 18.60 2.14 22.77
N LEU A 30 18.10 1.87 21.55
CA LEU A 30 18.41 0.65 20.81
C LEU A 30 19.70 0.77 19.96
N ILE A 31 20.25 1.97 19.77
CA ILE A 31 21.48 2.19 19.00
C ILE A 31 22.68 1.65 19.78
N ARG A 32 23.46 0.79 19.15
CA ARG A 32 24.67 0.19 19.73
C ARG A 32 25.90 0.56 18.92
N LYS A 33 27.08 0.21 19.45
CA LYS A 33 28.35 0.40 18.73
C LYS A 33 28.35 -0.30 17.36
N PHE A 34 27.77 -1.50 17.28
CA PHE A 34 27.62 -2.22 16.02
C PHE A 34 26.76 -1.44 15.00
N THR A 35 25.64 -0.87 15.43
CA THR A 35 24.79 0.00 14.60
C THR A 35 25.57 1.20 14.06
N GLN A 36 26.34 1.88 14.93
CA GLN A 36 27.14 3.03 14.53
C GLN A 36 28.26 2.67 13.54
N ASN A 37 28.80 1.46 13.62
CA ASN A 37 29.80 1.00 12.67
C ASN A 37 29.19 0.68 11.29
N LEU A 38 27.94 0.20 11.23
CA LEU A 38 27.25 -0.11 9.97
C LEU A 38 26.67 1.13 9.28
N PHE A 39 26.03 2.01 10.05
CA PHE A 39 25.26 3.14 9.52
C PHE A 39 25.91 4.51 9.78
N GLY A 40 27.05 4.53 10.46
CA GLY A 40 27.74 5.77 10.82
C GLY A 40 27.10 6.49 12.02
N ARG A 41 27.57 7.72 12.26
CA ARG A 41 27.01 8.60 13.29
C ARG A 41 25.85 9.39 12.69
N LEU A 42 24.64 9.06 13.12
CA LEU A 42 23.41 9.63 12.57
C LEU A 42 22.80 10.68 13.50
N ASN A 43 22.33 11.79 12.91
CA ASN A 43 21.36 12.65 13.59
C ASN A 43 19.96 12.08 13.34
N LEU A 44 19.43 11.36 14.33
CA LEU A 44 18.15 10.66 14.19
C LEU A 44 16.97 11.59 13.86
N ILE A 45 16.97 12.82 14.38
CA ILE A 45 15.89 13.79 14.12
C ILE A 45 15.90 14.15 12.64
N TYR A 46 17.07 14.57 12.14
CA TYR A 46 17.25 14.92 10.73
C TYR A 46 16.94 13.74 9.80
N LEU A 47 17.35 12.53 10.17
CA LEU A 47 17.10 11.33 9.38
C LEU A 47 15.60 11.03 9.27
N LEU A 48 14.85 11.11 10.37
CA LEU A 48 13.40 10.87 10.38
C LEU A 48 12.64 11.95 9.59
N GLU A 49 13.07 13.21 9.65
CA GLU A 49 12.48 14.29 8.86
C GLU A 49 12.68 14.10 7.35
N LYS A 50 13.74 13.40 6.94
CA LYS A 50 14.07 13.12 5.54
C LYS A 50 13.58 11.76 5.04
N ALA A 51 13.07 10.91 5.92
CA ALA A 51 12.69 9.55 5.57
C ALA A 51 11.51 9.52 4.59
N ASN A 52 11.66 8.80 3.48
CA ASN A 52 10.52 8.45 2.61
C ASN A 52 9.58 7.50 3.36
N LEU A 53 10.15 6.57 4.13
CA LEU A 53 9.41 5.66 4.99
C LEU A 53 10.19 5.34 6.26
N ALA A 54 9.52 5.37 7.41
CA ALA A 54 10.06 4.97 8.69
C ALA A 54 9.03 4.12 9.42
N ILE A 55 9.45 2.92 9.84
CA ILE A 55 8.58 1.92 10.48
C ILE A 55 9.10 1.63 11.87
N THR A 56 8.19 1.66 12.84
CA THR A 56 8.41 1.24 14.23
C THR A 56 7.62 -0.04 14.48
N LEU A 57 8.28 -1.04 15.06
CA LEU A 57 7.65 -2.29 15.49
C LEU A 57 7.48 -2.26 17.01
N CYS A 58 6.25 -2.41 17.47
CA CYS A 58 5.88 -2.41 18.88
C CYS A 58 5.32 -3.77 19.31
N ASN A 59 5.46 -4.13 20.59
CA ASN A 59 4.70 -5.23 21.19
C ASN A 59 3.28 -4.77 21.61
N GLU A 60 2.50 -5.68 22.21
CA GLU A 60 1.14 -5.36 22.71
C GLU A 60 1.10 -4.29 23.81
N ARG A 61 2.24 -3.97 24.43
CA ARG A 61 2.37 -2.95 25.47
C ARG A 61 2.82 -1.60 24.91
N GLU A 62 2.86 -1.45 23.58
CA GLU A 62 3.41 -0.29 22.88
C GLU A 62 4.91 -0.04 23.16
N GLU A 63 5.63 -1.06 23.62
CA GLU A 63 7.08 -0.98 23.79
C GLU A 63 7.75 -1.21 22.44
N ILE A 64 8.66 -0.29 22.08
CA ILE A 64 9.37 -0.34 20.80
C ILE A 64 10.38 -1.48 20.82
N MET A 65 10.14 -2.47 19.95
CA MET A 65 11.01 -3.63 19.78
C MET A 65 12.04 -3.43 18.67
N ALA A 66 11.68 -2.69 17.63
CA ALA A 66 12.58 -2.39 16.52
C ALA A 66 12.15 -1.15 15.74
N HIS A 67 13.08 -0.62 14.95
CA HIS A 67 12.85 0.49 14.06
C HIS A 67 13.74 0.39 12.83
N ALA A 68 13.19 0.79 11.68
CA ALA A 68 13.97 1.01 10.47
C ALA A 68 13.57 2.31 9.76
N THR A 69 14.56 2.99 9.17
CA THR A 69 14.36 4.17 8.33
C THR A 69 14.86 3.92 6.92
N PHE A 70 14.06 4.33 5.94
CA PHE A 70 14.30 4.15 4.51
C PHE A 70 14.24 5.49 3.79
N VAL A 71 15.19 5.70 2.87
CA VAL A 71 15.33 6.93 2.09
C VAL A 71 15.62 6.59 0.62
N ASP A 72 15.34 7.50 -0.31
CA ASP A 72 15.49 7.34 -1.75
C ASP A 72 16.92 7.58 -2.31
N TYR A 73 17.93 7.64 -1.43
CA TYR A 73 19.34 7.74 -1.81
C TYR A 73 20.25 6.88 -0.92
N PRO A 74 21.48 6.52 -1.36
CA PRO A 74 22.41 5.68 -0.59
C PRO A 74 22.72 6.19 0.83
N ASN A 75 22.82 5.27 1.81
CA ASN A 75 23.11 5.61 3.21
C ASN A 75 24.59 5.96 3.47
N TRP A 76 25.46 5.75 2.49
CA TRP A 76 26.86 6.17 2.51
C TRP A 76 27.20 6.96 1.25
N ASN A 77 28.27 7.75 1.30
CA ASN A 77 28.70 8.61 0.20
C ASN A 77 29.41 7.82 -0.93
N VAL A 78 28.69 6.87 -1.54
CA VAL A 78 29.16 6.05 -2.67
C VAL A 78 28.67 6.58 -4.02
N ALA A 79 27.62 7.40 -4.02
CA ALA A 79 27.09 8.07 -5.20
C ALA A 79 26.37 9.37 -4.78
N LYS A 80 26.27 10.34 -5.70
CA LYS A 80 25.38 11.49 -5.49
C LYS A 80 23.92 11.05 -5.55
N GLN A 81 23.04 11.80 -4.89
CA GLN A 81 21.62 11.46 -4.77
C GLN A 81 20.89 11.43 -6.13
N ASP A 82 21.34 12.22 -7.10
CA ASP A 82 20.80 12.30 -8.46
C ASP A 82 21.49 11.36 -9.46
N GLU A 83 22.63 10.78 -9.10
CA GLU A 83 23.46 9.96 -9.99
C GLU A 83 23.50 8.47 -9.58
N TRP A 84 22.95 8.09 -8.42
CA TRP A 84 23.10 6.72 -7.88
C TRP A 84 22.62 5.64 -8.84
N VAL A 85 21.57 5.89 -9.63
CA VAL A 85 21.03 4.92 -10.59
C VAL A 85 22.10 4.49 -11.60
N TYR A 86 22.92 5.43 -12.08
CA TYR A 86 23.99 5.11 -13.01
C TYR A 86 25.05 4.21 -12.36
N VAL A 87 25.47 4.57 -11.14
CA VAL A 87 26.49 3.81 -10.39
C VAL A 87 26.02 2.38 -10.13
N PHE A 88 24.75 2.19 -9.76
CA PHE A 88 24.19 0.88 -9.45
C PHE A 88 23.90 0.04 -10.69
N ARG A 89 23.62 0.64 -11.85
CA ARG A 89 23.53 -0.09 -13.13
C ARG A 89 24.89 -0.58 -13.62
N GLU A 90 25.97 0.14 -13.32
CA GLU A 90 27.32 -0.36 -13.63
C GLU A 90 27.73 -1.50 -12.69
N LEU A 91 27.17 -1.56 -11.48
CA LEU A 91 27.34 -2.69 -10.56
C LEU A 91 26.66 -3.95 -11.09
N ASP A 92 25.40 -3.83 -11.51
CA ASP A 92 24.64 -4.92 -12.12
C ASP A 92 23.69 -4.37 -13.20
N LYS A 93 23.99 -4.70 -14.46
CA LYS A 93 23.25 -4.21 -15.64
C LYS A 93 21.88 -4.87 -15.78
N GLU A 94 21.70 -6.05 -15.22
CA GLU A 94 20.45 -6.80 -15.30
C GLU A 94 19.47 -6.37 -14.20
N LEU A 95 19.91 -5.51 -13.27
CA LEU A 95 19.08 -5.05 -12.16
C LEU A 95 18.25 -3.81 -12.56
N PRO A 96 16.91 -3.92 -12.71
CA PRO A 96 16.06 -2.85 -13.20
C PRO A 96 15.68 -1.85 -12.09
N CYS A 97 16.68 -1.36 -11.35
CA CYS A 97 16.47 -0.39 -10.28
C CYS A 97 16.19 1.03 -10.86
N THR A 98 15.25 1.72 -10.22
CA THR A 98 14.78 3.06 -10.56
C THR A 98 14.48 3.83 -9.26
N PRO A 99 14.42 5.17 -9.30
CA PRO A 99 14.01 5.96 -8.14
C PRO A 99 12.63 5.63 -7.59
N LEU A 100 11.72 5.10 -8.41
CA LEU A 100 10.35 4.77 -7.99
C LEU A 100 10.24 3.41 -7.29
N ASN A 101 11.09 2.45 -7.65
CA ASN A 101 11.00 1.07 -7.16
C ASN A 101 12.11 0.69 -6.17
N THR A 102 12.86 1.68 -5.66
CA THR A 102 14.05 1.46 -4.84
C THR A 102 14.08 2.39 -3.63
N LEU A 103 14.39 1.83 -2.46
CA LEU A 103 14.75 2.58 -1.25
C LEU A 103 16.04 2.03 -0.66
N PHE A 104 16.69 2.82 0.18
CA PHE A 104 17.90 2.47 0.91
C PHE A 104 17.60 2.42 2.40
N MET A 105 18.09 1.41 3.10
CA MET A 105 18.00 1.32 4.56
C MET A 105 19.09 2.19 5.20
N HIS A 106 18.69 3.25 5.88
CA HIS A 106 19.60 4.19 6.55
C HIS A 106 19.81 3.88 8.03
N LEU A 107 18.89 3.14 8.64
CA LEU A 107 19.00 2.71 10.02
C LEU A 107 18.17 1.44 10.22
N PHE A 108 18.73 0.49 10.95
CA PHE A 108 17.99 -0.59 11.58
C PHE A 108 18.48 -0.78 13.02
N VAL A 109 17.54 -0.83 13.96
CA VAL A 109 17.79 -1.15 15.36
C VAL A 109 16.71 -2.08 15.87
N ALA A 110 17.08 -3.00 16.77
CA ALA A 110 16.15 -3.93 17.37
C ALA A 110 16.64 -4.39 18.75
N VAL A 111 15.70 -4.89 19.56
CA VAL A 111 16.01 -5.70 20.74
C VAL A 111 16.63 -7.02 20.27
N ASP A 112 17.85 -7.34 20.73
CA ASP A 112 18.65 -8.47 20.25
C ASP A 112 17.87 -9.79 20.19
N GLU A 113 17.13 -10.08 21.27
CA GLU A 113 16.43 -11.36 21.45
C GLU A 113 15.43 -11.64 20.30
N PHE A 114 14.87 -10.59 19.70
CA PHE A 114 13.87 -10.69 18.63
C PHE A 114 14.36 -10.11 17.30
N SER A 115 15.63 -9.68 17.22
CA SER A 115 16.18 -8.90 16.10
C SER A 115 15.88 -9.47 14.71
N THR A 116 16.07 -10.77 14.49
CA THR A 116 15.77 -11.44 13.21
C THR A 116 14.28 -11.42 12.87
N GLY A 117 13.42 -11.72 13.84
CA GLY A 117 11.96 -11.67 13.66
C GLY A 117 11.49 -10.24 13.36
N CYS A 118 11.99 -9.27 14.11
CA CYS A 118 11.71 -7.85 13.90
C CYS A 118 12.12 -7.37 12.51
N CYS A 119 13.32 -7.75 12.04
CA CYS A 119 13.83 -7.38 10.73
C CYS A 119 12.90 -7.88 9.62
N LYS A 120 12.53 -9.16 9.66
CA LYS A 120 11.63 -9.77 8.68
C LYS A 120 10.25 -9.12 8.67
N GLU A 121 9.67 -8.86 9.86
CA GLU A 121 8.35 -8.22 9.97
C GLU A 121 8.37 -6.78 9.41
N ILE A 122 9.43 -6.02 9.69
CA ILE A 122 9.60 -4.66 9.15
C ILE A 122 9.73 -4.71 7.62
N ILE A 123 10.60 -5.57 7.06
CA ILE A 123 10.80 -5.69 5.61
C ILE A 123 9.48 -6.07 4.91
N GLN A 124 8.76 -7.06 5.44
CA GLN A 124 7.44 -7.42 4.91
C GLN A 124 6.44 -6.27 4.98
N SER A 125 6.46 -5.49 6.07
CA SER A 125 5.56 -4.34 6.24
C SER A 125 5.88 -3.21 5.27
N VAL A 126 7.17 -3.00 4.95
CA VAL A 126 7.61 -1.99 3.99
C VAL A 126 7.14 -2.35 2.58
N PHE A 127 7.35 -3.59 2.13
CA PHE A 127 6.87 -4.04 0.82
C PHE A 127 5.34 -4.04 0.73
N LYS A 128 4.63 -4.37 1.82
CA LYS A 128 3.16 -4.24 1.88
C LYS A 128 2.68 -2.78 1.77
N ALA A 129 3.44 -1.83 2.32
CA ALA A 129 3.04 -0.43 2.37
C ALA A 129 3.34 0.32 1.07
N VAL A 130 4.36 -0.10 0.32
CA VAL A 130 4.77 0.51 -0.96
C VAL A 130 4.80 -0.57 -2.03
N PRO A 131 3.70 -0.72 -2.80
CA PRO A 131 3.56 -1.76 -3.83
C PRO A 131 4.64 -1.68 -4.92
N GLU A 132 4.96 -0.47 -5.35
CA GLU A 132 5.93 -0.19 -6.42
C GLU A 132 7.38 -0.48 -5.99
N LEU A 133 7.63 -0.64 -4.69
CA LEU A 133 8.96 -0.92 -4.16
C LEU A 133 9.35 -2.37 -4.42
N HIS A 134 10.40 -2.56 -5.23
CA HIS A 134 10.93 -3.87 -5.60
C HIS A 134 12.25 -4.19 -4.89
N PHE A 135 13.04 -3.15 -4.60
CA PHE A 135 14.38 -3.29 -4.07
C PHE A 135 14.58 -2.42 -2.82
N ILE A 136 15.14 -3.02 -1.78
CA ILE A 136 15.72 -2.28 -0.67
C ILE A 136 17.23 -2.52 -0.71
N PHE A 137 18.01 -1.46 -0.80
CA PHE A 137 19.47 -1.55 -0.72
C PHE A 137 19.98 -1.24 0.68
N LEU A 138 21.12 -1.82 1.00
CA LEU A 138 21.90 -1.50 2.18
C LEU A 138 23.38 -1.44 1.80
N ILE A 139 24.01 -0.29 2.04
CA ILE A 139 25.44 -0.12 1.84
C ILE A 139 26.12 -0.17 3.20
N VAL A 140 27.22 -0.92 3.32
CA VAL A 140 28.02 -1.01 4.55
C VAL A 140 29.52 -0.99 4.22
N PRO A 141 30.39 -0.53 5.13
CA PRO A 141 31.84 -0.62 4.90
C PRO A 141 32.25 -2.08 4.62
N ALA A 142 33.06 -2.33 3.58
CA ALA A 142 33.33 -3.70 3.11
C ALA A 142 34.04 -4.60 4.14
N TYR A 143 34.70 -4.01 5.14
CA TYR A 143 35.34 -4.75 6.24
C TYR A 143 34.34 -5.18 7.34
N MET A 144 33.08 -4.71 7.30
CA MET A 144 32.05 -5.03 8.28
C MET A 144 31.18 -6.21 7.82
N SER A 145 30.76 -7.04 8.76
CA SER A 145 29.70 -8.03 8.54
C SER A 145 28.33 -7.42 8.86
N LEU A 146 27.31 -7.79 8.08
CA LEU A 146 25.89 -7.47 8.35
C LEU A 146 25.36 -8.02 9.69
N GLY A 147 26.09 -8.96 10.31
CA GLY A 147 25.64 -9.66 11.50
C GLY A 147 24.54 -10.67 11.20
N THR A 148 24.12 -11.41 12.23
CA THR A 148 23.19 -12.55 12.12
C THR A 148 21.75 -12.15 11.75
N THR A 149 21.40 -10.87 11.89
CA THR A 149 20.05 -10.37 11.61
C THR A 149 19.90 -9.96 10.14
N LEU A 150 20.69 -8.99 9.68
CA LEU A 150 20.53 -8.40 8.36
C LEU A 150 20.90 -9.39 7.24
N ILE A 151 21.85 -10.30 7.48
CA ILE A 151 22.20 -11.37 6.52
C ILE A 151 21.03 -12.31 6.20
N THR A 152 19.94 -12.29 6.98
CA THR A 152 18.77 -13.14 6.72
C THR A 152 17.79 -12.58 5.69
N VAL A 153 17.97 -11.32 5.27
CA VAL A 153 17.08 -10.63 4.32
C VAL A 153 17.85 -9.91 3.20
N PHE A 154 19.17 -9.81 3.31
CA PHE A 154 20.03 -9.10 2.36
C PHE A 154 21.08 -10.04 1.76
N ASP A 155 21.16 -10.03 0.43
CA ASP A 155 22.22 -10.69 -0.34
C ASP A 155 23.23 -9.66 -0.84
N GLN A 156 24.51 -10.03 -0.93
CA GLN A 156 25.53 -9.11 -1.45
C GLN A 156 25.55 -9.15 -2.98
N VAL A 157 25.52 -7.97 -3.62
CA VAL A 157 25.57 -7.82 -5.08
C VAL A 157 26.97 -7.47 -5.56
N GLY A 158 27.71 -6.70 -4.76
CA GLY A 158 29.10 -6.36 -5.08
C GLY A 158 29.66 -5.29 -4.15
N SER A 159 30.59 -4.49 -4.66
CA SER A 159 31.24 -3.41 -3.93
C SER A 159 31.44 -2.16 -4.79
N ILE A 160 31.31 -0.98 -4.18
CA ILE A 160 31.49 0.32 -4.80
C ILE A 160 32.48 1.14 -3.97
N PRO A 161 33.44 1.86 -4.58
CA PRO A 161 34.35 2.74 -3.84
C PRO A 161 33.60 3.94 -3.26
N ASN A 162 34.03 4.42 -2.09
CA ASN A 162 33.52 5.67 -1.54
C ASN A 162 34.00 6.89 -2.35
N LEU A 163 33.17 7.93 -2.47
CA LEU A 163 33.54 9.15 -3.20
C LEU A 163 34.55 10.03 -2.44
N THR A 164 34.66 9.87 -1.12
CA THR A 164 35.47 10.73 -0.25
C THR A 164 36.67 10.00 0.35
N PHE A 165 36.52 8.72 0.68
CA PHE A 165 37.55 7.91 1.34
C PHE A 165 38.07 6.82 0.41
N ASN A 166 39.30 6.37 0.64
CA ASN A 166 39.88 5.23 -0.10
C ASN A 166 39.46 3.90 0.55
N GLU A 167 38.15 3.72 0.74
CA GLU A 167 37.55 2.54 1.33
C GLU A 167 36.41 2.04 0.45
N ASP A 168 36.35 0.72 0.26
CA ASP A 168 35.27 0.08 -0.49
C ASP A 168 34.07 -0.19 0.41
N PHE A 169 32.89 -0.09 -0.17
CA PHE A 169 31.63 -0.37 0.49
C PHE A 169 30.94 -1.53 -0.19
N ALA A 170 30.49 -2.51 0.60
CA ALA A 170 29.69 -3.61 0.12
C ALA A 170 28.24 -3.15 -0.10
N VAL A 171 27.68 -3.52 -1.25
CA VAL A 171 26.29 -3.25 -1.61
C VAL A 171 25.49 -4.52 -1.46
N HIS A 172 24.44 -4.43 -0.65
CA HIS A 172 23.51 -5.51 -0.41
C HIS A 172 22.11 -5.16 -0.87
N ILE A 173 21.38 -6.16 -1.33
CA ILE A 173 20.03 -6.03 -1.86
C ILE A 173 19.06 -6.95 -1.13
N CYS A 174 17.87 -6.45 -0.88
CA CYS A 174 16.72 -7.20 -0.39
C CYS A 174 15.62 -7.09 -1.46
N HIS A 175 15.27 -8.23 -2.05
CA HIS A 175 14.27 -8.32 -3.11
C HIS A 175 12.87 -8.50 -2.53
N ARG A 176 11.88 -7.78 -3.10
CA ARG A 176 10.46 -7.94 -2.75
C ARG A 176 10.02 -9.39 -2.81
N HIS A 177 10.32 -10.08 -3.92
CA HIS A 177 9.88 -11.46 -4.16
C HIS A 177 10.38 -12.48 -3.13
N SER A 178 11.45 -12.17 -2.38
CA SER A 178 11.98 -13.02 -1.30
C SER A 178 11.16 -12.93 -0.01
N HIS A 179 10.32 -11.89 0.12
CA HIS A 179 9.57 -11.59 1.35
C HIS A 179 8.08 -11.40 1.14
N TYR A 180 7.68 -11.09 -0.09
CA TYR A 180 6.31 -10.87 -0.50
C TYR A 180 6.05 -11.66 -1.79
N PRO A 181 5.02 -12.53 -1.83
CA PRO A 181 4.77 -13.36 -2.99
C PRO A 181 4.44 -12.49 -4.20
N GLN A 182 4.99 -12.84 -5.36
CA GLN A 182 4.60 -12.23 -6.62
C GLN A 182 3.25 -12.79 -7.04
N LEU A 183 2.26 -11.91 -7.19
CA LEU A 183 0.94 -12.30 -7.66
C LEU A 183 0.99 -12.56 -9.16
N HIS A 184 0.52 -13.72 -9.60
CA HIS A 184 0.33 -14.00 -11.02
C HIS A 184 -1.14 -13.80 -11.39
N VAL A 185 -1.41 -12.89 -12.33
CA VAL A 185 -2.78 -12.63 -12.79
C VAL A 185 -3.07 -13.47 -14.04
N ARG A 186 -4.19 -14.19 -14.02
CA ARG A 186 -4.68 -14.95 -15.17
C ARG A 186 -6.20 -14.94 -15.25
N LYS A 187 -6.75 -15.42 -16.38
CA LYS A 187 -8.19 -15.69 -16.47
C LYS A 187 -8.62 -16.71 -15.41
N ALA A 188 -9.76 -16.42 -14.79
CA ALA A 188 -10.41 -17.33 -13.87
C ALA A 188 -10.92 -18.58 -14.60
N ARG A 189 -10.86 -19.72 -13.91
CA ARG A 189 -11.35 -21.03 -14.34
C ARG A 189 -12.36 -21.52 -13.31
N VAL A 190 -13.28 -22.39 -13.73
CA VAL A 190 -14.32 -22.91 -12.83
C VAL A 190 -13.69 -23.64 -11.62
N GLU A 191 -12.53 -24.26 -11.81
CA GLU A 191 -11.72 -24.91 -10.76
C GLU A 191 -11.29 -23.94 -9.63
N ASP A 192 -11.13 -22.64 -9.92
CA ASP A 192 -10.74 -21.63 -8.93
C ASP A 192 -11.86 -21.38 -7.90
N HIS A 193 -13.08 -21.88 -8.15
CA HIS A 193 -14.22 -21.73 -7.25
C HIS A 193 -13.87 -22.11 -5.81
N ASP A 194 -13.27 -23.28 -5.61
CA ASP A 194 -13.05 -23.82 -4.27
C ASP A 194 -12.00 -23.02 -3.49
N ASP A 195 -10.98 -22.51 -4.16
CA ASP A 195 -9.95 -21.64 -3.58
C ASP A 195 -10.52 -20.26 -3.19
N LEU A 196 -11.43 -19.74 -4.01
CA LEU A 196 -12.01 -18.40 -3.85
C LEU A 196 -13.16 -18.36 -2.85
N MET A 197 -13.94 -19.44 -2.71
CA MET A 197 -15.09 -19.48 -1.80
C MET A 197 -14.77 -19.06 -0.35
N PRO A 198 -13.68 -19.52 0.28
CA PRO A 198 -13.26 -19.05 1.59
C PRO A 198 -13.09 -17.52 1.68
N ILE A 199 -12.56 -16.90 0.61
CA ILE A 199 -12.29 -15.46 0.55
C ILE A 199 -13.60 -14.67 0.60
N PHE A 200 -14.59 -15.07 -0.20
CA PHE A 200 -15.92 -14.45 -0.23
C PHE A 200 -16.70 -14.67 1.07
N LEU A 201 -16.67 -15.90 1.61
CA LEU A 201 -17.35 -16.25 2.85
C LEU A 201 -16.81 -15.47 4.07
N GLN A 202 -15.52 -15.14 4.07
CA GLN A 202 -14.89 -14.38 5.15
C GLN A 202 -15.35 -12.91 5.19
N HIS A 203 -15.84 -12.38 4.07
CA HIS A 203 -16.10 -10.96 3.86
C HIS A 203 -17.60 -10.64 3.75
N ASP A 204 -18.42 -11.54 3.19
CA ASP A 204 -19.86 -11.27 3.06
C ASP A 204 -20.72 -12.54 2.98
N THR A 205 -21.59 -12.74 3.97
CA THR A 205 -22.60 -13.82 3.94
C THR A 205 -23.81 -13.46 3.06
N ILE A 206 -23.95 -12.19 2.66
CA ILE A 206 -25.06 -11.69 1.85
C ILE A 206 -24.96 -12.20 0.42
N LEU A 207 -23.76 -12.27 -0.16
CA LEU A 207 -23.56 -12.72 -1.54
C LEU A 207 -24.09 -14.14 -1.74
N ARG A 208 -23.71 -15.07 -0.86
CA ARG A 208 -24.21 -16.44 -0.86
C ARG A 208 -25.72 -16.53 -0.65
N ALA A 209 -26.27 -15.71 0.26
CA ALA A 209 -27.70 -15.67 0.51
C ALA A 209 -28.51 -15.07 -0.68
N THR A 210 -27.89 -14.20 -1.47
CA THR A 210 -28.55 -13.48 -2.57
C THR A 210 -28.41 -14.21 -3.91
N TYR A 211 -27.26 -14.84 -4.16
CA TYR A 211 -26.90 -15.42 -5.44
C TYR A 211 -26.69 -16.95 -5.39
N GLY A 212 -26.84 -17.57 -4.22
CA GLY A 212 -26.71 -19.02 -4.03
C GLY A 212 -25.26 -19.47 -3.81
N GLU A 213 -25.10 -20.78 -3.59
CA GLU A 213 -23.79 -21.41 -3.31
C GLU A 213 -22.88 -21.48 -4.54
N TYR A 214 -23.43 -21.41 -5.76
CA TYR A 214 -22.70 -21.58 -7.03
C TYR A 214 -22.46 -20.28 -7.81
N PHE A 215 -22.77 -19.12 -7.21
CA PHE A 215 -22.74 -17.84 -7.92
C PHE A 215 -21.39 -17.55 -8.58
N LEU A 216 -20.30 -17.98 -7.95
CA LEU A 216 -18.95 -17.70 -8.41
C LEU A 216 -18.60 -18.57 -9.63
N ALA A 217 -19.02 -19.84 -9.63
CA ALA A 217 -18.84 -20.73 -10.77
C ALA A 217 -19.64 -20.23 -11.97
N GLU A 218 -20.90 -19.82 -11.77
CA GLU A 218 -21.74 -19.24 -12.82
C GLU A 218 -21.13 -17.94 -13.38
N LEU A 219 -20.57 -17.08 -12.52
CA LEU A 219 -19.93 -15.84 -12.94
C LEU A 219 -18.67 -16.10 -13.78
N ILE A 220 -17.87 -17.09 -13.39
CA ILE A 220 -16.67 -17.50 -14.13
C ILE A 220 -17.04 -18.17 -15.46
N GLU A 221 -18.10 -18.97 -15.49
CA GLU A 221 -18.58 -19.67 -16.69
C GLU A 221 -19.22 -18.69 -17.69
N ALA A 222 -19.90 -17.65 -17.21
CA ALA A 222 -20.57 -16.63 -18.01
C ALA A 222 -19.64 -15.57 -18.62
N GLN A 223 -18.32 -15.78 -18.61
CA GLN A 223 -17.36 -14.90 -19.29
C GLN A 223 -17.61 -14.87 -20.81
N ASP A 224 -17.63 -13.68 -21.38
CA ASP A 224 -17.85 -13.46 -22.81
C ASP A 224 -16.97 -12.32 -23.35
N LYS A 225 -17.42 -11.60 -24.39
CA LYS A 225 -16.67 -10.47 -24.95
C LYS A 225 -16.73 -9.21 -24.08
N GLU A 226 -17.76 -9.09 -23.25
CA GLU A 226 -18.09 -7.92 -22.44
C GLU A 226 -17.84 -8.19 -20.95
N ASN A 227 -17.84 -9.45 -20.53
CA ASN A 227 -17.65 -9.90 -19.16
C ASN A 227 -16.38 -10.75 -19.04
N HIS A 228 -15.49 -10.36 -18.14
CA HIS A 228 -14.25 -11.09 -17.89
C HIS A 228 -14.03 -11.31 -16.40
N ALA A 229 -13.50 -12.47 -16.05
CA ALA A 229 -13.13 -12.80 -14.70
C ALA A 229 -11.64 -13.19 -14.66
N VAL A 230 -10.91 -12.63 -13.72
CA VAL A 230 -9.49 -12.89 -13.49
C VAL A 230 -9.25 -13.27 -12.05
N VAL A 231 -8.21 -14.06 -11.84
CA VAL A 231 -7.70 -14.42 -10.52
C VAL A 231 -6.26 -13.95 -10.37
N CYS A 232 -5.90 -13.60 -9.15
CA CYS A 232 -4.50 -13.61 -8.72
C CYS A 232 -4.19 -14.96 -8.10
N GLU A 233 -3.13 -15.61 -8.53
CA GLU A 233 -2.63 -16.84 -7.92
C GLU A 233 -1.23 -16.70 -7.34
N VAL A 234 -0.97 -17.46 -6.29
CA VAL A 234 0.35 -17.65 -5.69
C VAL A 234 0.58 -19.15 -5.59
N GLU A 235 1.67 -19.65 -6.17
CA GLU A 235 2.01 -21.08 -6.20
C GLU A 235 0.86 -21.99 -6.71
N GLY A 236 0.07 -21.48 -7.66
CA GLY A 236 -1.04 -22.21 -8.28
C GLY A 236 -2.35 -22.21 -7.50
N VAL A 237 -2.42 -21.48 -6.37
CA VAL A 237 -3.66 -21.31 -5.57
C VAL A 237 -4.23 -19.92 -5.82
N ALA A 238 -5.52 -19.83 -6.14
CA ALA A 238 -6.18 -18.54 -6.33
C ALA A 238 -6.37 -17.81 -4.98
N VAL A 239 -5.79 -16.63 -4.85
CA VAL A 239 -5.81 -15.80 -3.63
C VAL A 239 -6.53 -14.47 -3.81
N GLY A 240 -6.97 -14.16 -5.03
CA GLY A 240 -7.75 -12.97 -5.35
C GLY A 240 -8.61 -13.19 -6.59
N PHE A 241 -9.71 -12.46 -6.68
CA PHE A 241 -10.66 -12.54 -7.79
C PHE A 241 -11.15 -11.15 -8.18
N MET A 242 -11.30 -10.93 -9.48
CA MET A 242 -11.95 -9.74 -10.03
C MET A 242 -12.83 -10.13 -11.21
N SER A 243 -14.07 -9.64 -11.22
CA SER A 243 -14.96 -9.72 -12.37
C SER A 243 -15.21 -8.31 -12.89
N VAL A 244 -15.03 -8.11 -14.19
CA VAL A 244 -15.24 -6.84 -14.87
C VAL A 244 -16.26 -6.98 -15.98
N CYS A 245 -17.02 -5.90 -16.21
CA CYS A 245 -17.99 -5.80 -17.28
C CYS A 245 -17.78 -4.47 -18.02
N SER A 246 -17.77 -4.50 -19.34
CA SER A 246 -17.72 -3.30 -20.19
C SER A 246 -19.00 -2.45 -20.11
N ARG A 247 -20.14 -3.04 -19.69
CA ARG A 247 -21.41 -2.34 -19.54
C ARG A 247 -21.46 -1.64 -18.19
N VAL A 248 -20.97 -0.41 -18.16
CA VAL A 248 -20.95 0.43 -16.96
C VAL A 248 -22.26 1.21 -16.83
N ASN A 249 -22.89 1.16 -15.64
CA ASN A 249 -24.04 2.00 -15.33
C ASN A 249 -23.59 3.41 -14.92
N MET A 250 -23.40 4.26 -15.91
CA MET A 250 -22.93 5.65 -15.72
C MET A 250 -23.85 6.47 -14.83
N GLN A 251 -25.17 6.27 -14.93
CA GLN A 251 -26.14 7.02 -14.13
C GLN A 251 -25.96 6.71 -12.63
N LEU A 252 -25.83 5.43 -12.28
CA LEU A 252 -25.58 5.03 -10.89
C LEU A 252 -24.25 5.62 -10.38
N LEU A 253 -23.20 5.63 -11.21
CA LEU A 253 -21.93 6.24 -10.81
C LEU A 253 -22.09 7.75 -10.57
N HIS A 254 -22.81 8.46 -11.42
CA HIS A 254 -23.07 9.91 -11.28
C HIS A 254 -23.93 10.22 -10.05
N GLU A 255 -24.88 9.35 -9.71
CA GLU A 255 -25.73 9.54 -8.52
C GLU A 255 -24.98 9.34 -7.20
N CYS A 256 -23.83 8.64 -7.23
CA CYS A 256 -23.22 8.10 -6.01
C CYS A 256 -21.79 8.55 -5.76
N PHE A 257 -21.12 9.10 -6.78
CA PHE A 257 -19.77 9.67 -6.66
C PHE A 257 -19.75 11.10 -7.21
N ASP A 258 -18.89 11.92 -6.61
CA ASP A 258 -18.47 13.16 -7.25
C ASP A 258 -17.45 12.85 -8.35
N LEU A 259 -17.95 12.80 -9.58
CA LEU A 259 -17.15 12.52 -10.76
C LEU A 259 -16.75 13.79 -11.52
N GLY A 260 -17.02 14.98 -10.96
CA GLY A 260 -16.65 16.27 -11.56
C GLY A 260 -15.18 16.34 -11.99
N PRO A 261 -14.20 15.98 -11.12
CA PRO A 261 -12.78 15.98 -11.46
C PRO A 261 -12.40 15.06 -12.63
N PHE A 262 -13.23 14.05 -12.91
CA PHE A 262 -13.03 13.07 -13.97
C PHE A 262 -13.98 13.30 -15.16
N HIS A 263 -14.58 14.49 -15.27
CA HIS A 263 -15.56 14.83 -16.31
C HIS A 263 -16.73 13.84 -16.39
N GLY A 264 -17.16 13.29 -15.24
CA GLY A 264 -18.21 12.29 -15.21
C GLY A 264 -17.83 10.96 -15.88
N PHE A 265 -16.53 10.70 -16.11
CA PHE A 265 -16.04 9.63 -16.99
C PHE A 265 -16.60 9.70 -18.43
N CYS A 266 -17.00 10.88 -18.87
CA CYS A 266 -17.41 11.15 -20.24
C CYS A 266 -16.23 11.76 -21.01
N VAL A 267 -16.14 11.45 -22.30
CA VAL A 267 -15.23 12.17 -23.19
C VAL A 267 -15.77 13.60 -23.32
N PRO A 268 -14.96 14.64 -23.06
CA PRO A 268 -15.41 16.02 -23.19
C PRO A 268 -15.94 16.29 -24.60
N HIS A 269 -17.12 16.88 -24.69
CA HIS A 269 -17.65 17.38 -25.94
C HIS A 269 -16.84 18.63 -26.37
N PRO A 270 -16.65 18.89 -27.68
CA PRO A 270 -15.97 20.11 -28.15
C PRO A 270 -16.56 21.42 -27.63
N ASP A 271 -17.82 21.40 -27.20
CA ASP A 271 -18.54 22.56 -26.67
C ASP A 271 -18.49 22.66 -25.13
N ASP A 272 -17.85 21.70 -24.45
CA ASP A 272 -17.71 21.74 -22.99
C ASP A 272 -16.72 22.85 -22.60
N VAL A 273 -17.14 23.71 -21.68
CA VAL A 273 -16.27 24.76 -21.13
C VAL A 273 -15.36 24.13 -20.08
N LEU A 274 -14.13 23.80 -20.47
CA LEU A 274 -13.13 23.16 -19.62
C LEU A 274 -12.34 24.14 -18.74
N GLU A 275 -12.53 25.45 -18.93
CA GLU A 275 -11.88 26.45 -18.09
C GLU A 275 -12.59 26.56 -16.74
N GLN A 276 -11.83 26.45 -15.65
CA GLN A 276 -12.36 26.79 -14.31
C GLN A 276 -12.85 28.24 -14.31
N PRO A 277 -14.01 28.54 -13.69
CA PRO A 277 -14.44 29.91 -13.48
C PRO A 277 -13.31 30.64 -12.75
N ARG A 278 -12.71 31.65 -13.39
CA ARG A 278 -11.71 32.48 -12.72
C ARG A 278 -12.41 33.14 -11.54
N ASP A 279 -11.96 32.80 -10.33
CA ASP A 279 -12.51 33.37 -9.11
C ASP A 279 -12.64 34.89 -9.25
N LEU A 280 -13.85 35.37 -8.97
CA LEU A 280 -14.12 36.79 -8.84
C LEU A 280 -13.12 37.34 -7.83
N SER A 281 -12.21 38.16 -8.33
CA SER A 281 -11.20 38.90 -7.57
C SER A 281 -11.77 39.35 -6.23
N PHE A 282 -11.17 38.88 -5.14
CA PHE A 282 -11.37 39.43 -3.80
C PHE A 282 -11.13 40.93 -3.85
N GLN A 283 -12.20 41.73 -3.91
CA GLN A 283 -12.13 43.14 -3.55
C GLN A 283 -12.25 43.21 -2.04
N GLU A 284 -11.13 43.51 -1.39
CA GLU A 284 -11.12 44.04 -0.03
C GLU A 284 -11.93 45.34 -0.01
N SER A 285 -13.10 45.32 0.62
CA SER A 285 -13.78 46.53 1.07
C SER A 285 -14.16 46.36 2.54
N GLN A 286 -13.49 47.16 3.37
CA GLN A 286 -13.76 47.36 4.77
C GLN A 286 -15.22 47.76 5.02
N GLY A 287 -15.82 47.21 6.08
CA GLY A 287 -16.91 47.89 6.79
C GLY A 287 -18.24 47.14 6.91
N THR A 288 -18.58 46.86 8.17
CA THR A 288 -19.91 46.60 8.75
C THR A 288 -20.59 45.25 8.48
N GLY A 289 -20.79 44.51 9.57
CA GLY A 289 -21.46 43.23 9.59
C GLY A 289 -22.95 43.31 9.26
N ALA A 290 -23.41 42.32 8.51
CA ALA A 290 -24.79 41.87 8.49
C ALA A 290 -24.79 40.37 8.17
N VAL A 291 -25.33 39.59 9.10
CA VAL A 291 -25.62 38.16 8.93
C VAL A 291 -26.68 38.03 7.84
N TYR A 292 -26.35 37.38 6.73
CA TYR A 292 -27.33 36.99 5.72
C TYR A 292 -27.62 35.50 5.83
N HIS A 293 -28.74 35.18 6.51
CA HIS A 293 -29.50 33.97 6.26
C HIS A 293 -29.96 33.97 4.79
N LYS A 294 -29.62 32.90 4.04
CA LYS A 294 -30.32 32.59 2.78
C LYS A 294 -31.23 31.37 3.00
N ASN A 295 -32.52 31.64 2.85
CA ASN A 295 -33.63 30.69 2.92
C ASN A 295 -33.50 29.57 1.88
N MET A 296 -33.67 28.31 2.34
CA MET A 296 -34.05 27.19 1.47
C MET A 296 -35.55 27.27 1.15
N PRO A 297 -35.99 27.08 -0.10
CA PRO A 297 -37.39 26.81 -0.40
C PRO A 297 -37.75 25.35 -0.05
N GLY A 298 -38.86 25.20 0.68
CA GLY A 298 -39.28 23.96 1.32
C GLY A 298 -39.72 22.85 0.35
N ILE A 299 -39.24 21.64 0.64
CA ILE A 299 -39.80 20.39 0.09
C ILE A 299 -40.91 19.94 1.04
N ARG A 300 -42.14 19.92 0.52
CA ARG A 300 -43.31 19.36 1.20
C ARG A 300 -43.14 17.85 1.41
N SER A 301 -43.56 17.38 2.58
CA SER A 301 -43.58 15.98 2.95
C SER A 301 -44.51 15.15 2.05
N MET A 302 -44.07 13.95 1.69
CA MET A 302 -44.91 12.75 1.61
C MET A 302 -44.11 11.49 1.96
N PRO A 303 -44.74 10.46 2.54
CA PRO A 303 -44.10 9.51 3.44
C PRO A 303 -43.79 8.18 2.76
N VAL A 304 -42.57 7.65 2.94
CA VAL A 304 -42.32 6.20 2.77
C VAL A 304 -41.31 5.76 3.83
N HIS A 305 -41.66 4.66 4.49
CA HIS A 305 -41.11 4.18 5.75
C HIS A 305 -39.61 3.81 5.71
N ASN A 306 -38.98 3.99 6.89
CA ASN A 306 -37.71 3.45 7.40
C ASN A 306 -36.42 4.24 7.11
N CYS A 307 -36.19 5.26 7.94
CA CYS A 307 -34.86 5.76 8.32
C CYS A 307 -34.60 5.42 9.80
N VAL A 308 -33.39 4.97 10.13
CA VAL A 308 -32.82 5.09 11.48
C VAL A 308 -31.38 5.59 11.35
N LEU A 309 -31.15 6.78 11.89
CA LEU A 309 -29.84 7.37 12.16
C LEU A 309 -29.31 6.82 13.49
N LEU A 310 -28.03 6.44 13.54
CA LEU A 310 -27.27 6.37 14.79
C LEU A 310 -25.92 7.09 14.59
N SER A 311 -25.73 8.12 15.40
CA SER A 311 -24.44 8.75 15.72
C SER A 311 -23.55 7.71 16.41
N ASP A 312 -22.23 7.65 16.20
CA ASP A 312 -21.29 8.65 16.68
C ASP A 312 -20.06 8.77 15.76
N GLY A 313 -19.52 10.00 15.70
CA GLY A 313 -18.59 10.49 14.68
C GLY A 313 -17.32 9.65 14.50
N THR A 314 -17.15 9.14 13.27
CA THR A 314 -15.90 8.89 12.50
C THR A 314 -16.20 7.82 11.43
N ASN A 315 -17.16 8.07 10.53
CA ASN A 315 -17.40 7.29 9.30
C ASN A 315 -18.42 8.04 8.41
N PHE A 316 -18.20 8.09 7.08
CA PHE A 316 -19.21 8.47 6.09
C PHE A 316 -19.57 7.24 5.24
N ILE A 317 -20.87 6.93 5.15
CA ILE A 317 -21.45 5.97 4.20
C ILE A 317 -22.39 6.78 3.30
N ALA A 318 -22.25 6.65 1.98
CA ALA A 318 -23.27 7.01 1.00
C ALA A 318 -23.62 5.75 0.17
N PRO A 319 -24.88 5.61 -0.28
CA PRO A 319 -25.33 4.45 -1.04
C PRO A 319 -24.68 4.43 -2.42
N SER A 320 -24.24 3.25 -2.83
CA SER A 320 -23.49 2.93 -4.06
C SER A 320 -22.05 3.42 -4.03
N GLY A 321 -21.19 2.63 -3.38
CA GLY A 321 -19.76 2.88 -3.23
C GLY A 321 -18.90 1.91 -4.06
N ILE A 322 -17.96 2.47 -4.82
CA ILE A 322 -16.59 1.99 -4.92
C ILE A 322 -16.09 2.10 -3.49
N LEU A 323 -15.73 0.96 -2.91
CA LEU A 323 -15.33 0.86 -1.53
C LEU A 323 -13.92 0.26 -1.50
N PHE A 324 -12.93 1.07 -1.14
CA PHE A 324 -11.79 0.55 -0.38
C PHE A 324 -12.27 0.35 1.06
N LYS A 325 -12.19 -0.86 1.64
CA LYS A 325 -12.39 -1.02 3.09
C LYS A 325 -11.53 -2.11 3.76
N TYR A 326 -10.82 -1.66 4.80
CA TYR A 326 -10.63 -2.42 6.05
C TYR A 326 -12.00 -2.79 6.68
N ARG A 327 -12.03 -3.94 7.36
CA ARG A 327 -13.21 -4.76 7.74
C ARG A 327 -14.14 -4.17 8.84
N LYS A 328 -15.48 -4.12 8.61
CA LYS A 328 -16.57 -4.73 9.42
C LYS A 328 -17.98 -4.54 8.78
N VAL A 329 -18.75 -5.63 8.81
CA VAL A 329 -20.08 -5.97 8.21
C VAL A 329 -21.24 -5.13 8.82
N THR A 330 -22.35 -4.71 8.16
CA THR A 330 -23.59 -5.47 7.86
C THR A 330 -24.64 -4.72 6.98
N LYS A 331 -25.18 -5.41 5.94
CA LYS A 331 -26.50 -5.41 5.22
C LYS A 331 -27.29 -4.14 4.78
N PHE A 332 -27.59 -4.00 3.46
CA PHE A 332 -28.93 -4.25 2.81
C PHE A 332 -28.90 -4.15 1.24
N HIS A 333 -29.91 -4.76 0.60
CA HIS A 333 -30.10 -5.09 -0.85
C HIS A 333 -30.47 -3.94 -1.83
N SER A 334 -29.96 -3.93 -3.08
CA SER A 334 -30.60 -4.46 -4.32
C SER A 334 -29.94 -3.96 -5.64
N SER A 335 -29.97 -4.80 -6.68
CA SER A 335 -29.82 -4.57 -8.14
C SER A 335 -28.46 -4.19 -8.78
N LYS A 336 -27.73 -5.26 -9.17
CA LYS A 336 -26.89 -5.47 -10.38
C LYS A 336 -25.90 -4.38 -10.81
N THR A 337 -24.71 -4.40 -10.21
CA THR A 337 -23.37 -4.43 -10.86
C THR A 337 -22.38 -4.90 -9.77
N LEU A 338 -21.65 -6.00 -9.99
CA LEU A 338 -20.73 -6.59 -9.00
C LEU A 338 -19.28 -6.26 -9.39
N ALA A 339 -18.64 -5.37 -8.65
CA ALA A 339 -17.19 -5.30 -8.56
C ALA A 339 -16.82 -5.64 -7.10
N THR A 340 -16.50 -6.90 -6.84
CA THR A 340 -16.04 -7.33 -5.51
C THR A 340 -14.51 -7.28 -5.49
N LEU A 341 -13.95 -6.24 -4.88
CA LEU A 341 -12.52 -6.13 -4.62
C LEU A 341 -12.23 -6.62 -3.21
N VAL A 342 -11.58 -7.78 -3.10
CA VAL A 342 -11.06 -8.27 -1.82
C VAL A 342 -9.56 -7.97 -1.77
N ASN A 343 -9.23 -6.87 -1.08
CA ASN A 343 -8.02 -6.66 -0.29
C ASN A 343 -6.67 -7.16 -0.89
N PHE A 344 -6.27 -6.67 -2.06
CA PHE A 344 -4.90 -6.84 -2.61
C PHE A 344 -4.52 -5.65 -3.48
N ASP A 345 -3.23 -5.53 -3.83
CA ASP A 345 -2.66 -4.45 -4.64
C ASP A 345 -3.48 -4.18 -5.91
N ILE A 346 -4.40 -3.22 -5.79
CA ILE A 346 -5.36 -2.86 -6.86
C ILE A 346 -4.61 -2.42 -8.11
N LEU A 347 -3.40 -1.89 -7.96
CA LEU A 347 -2.57 -1.43 -9.05
C LEU A 347 -1.99 -2.59 -9.88
N GLU A 348 -1.52 -3.68 -9.26
CA GLU A 348 -1.02 -4.86 -10.00
C GLU A 348 -2.17 -5.56 -10.75
N LEU A 349 -3.32 -5.71 -10.08
CA LEU A 349 -4.52 -6.28 -10.68
C LEU A 349 -5.04 -5.44 -11.84
N THR A 350 -5.15 -4.11 -11.66
CA THR A 350 -5.64 -3.24 -12.74
C THR A 350 -4.66 -3.17 -13.91
N ASN A 351 -3.35 -3.12 -13.68
CA ASN A 351 -2.35 -3.12 -14.76
C ASN A 351 -2.35 -4.43 -15.54
N ALA A 352 -2.39 -5.58 -14.85
CA ALA A 352 -2.46 -6.88 -15.52
C ALA A 352 -3.77 -7.07 -16.30
N LEU A 353 -4.88 -6.55 -15.77
CA LEU A 353 -6.17 -6.57 -16.45
C LEU A 353 -6.17 -5.64 -17.67
N LEU A 354 -5.52 -4.47 -17.58
CA LEU A 354 -5.31 -3.58 -18.72
C LEU A 354 -4.51 -4.29 -19.82
N GLU A 355 -3.37 -4.90 -19.49
CA GLU A 355 -2.55 -5.67 -20.44
C GLU A 355 -3.33 -6.83 -21.09
N MET A 356 -4.16 -7.54 -20.32
CA MET A 356 -5.01 -8.61 -20.84
C MET A 356 -6.13 -8.10 -21.76
N LEU A 357 -6.62 -6.88 -21.54
CA LEU A 357 -7.66 -6.26 -22.37
C LEU A 357 -7.08 -5.56 -23.61
N THR A 358 -5.86 -5.02 -23.54
CA THR A 358 -5.20 -4.30 -24.64
C THR A 358 -4.40 -5.19 -25.58
N ASN A 359 -4.09 -6.44 -25.22
CA ASN A 359 -3.47 -7.44 -26.11
C ASN A 359 -4.44 -8.03 -27.15
N LYS A 360 -5.35 -7.21 -27.69
CA LYS A 360 -6.25 -7.53 -28.81
C LYS A 360 -5.91 -6.72 -30.05
#